data_AF-A0AA40HBE0-F1
#
_entry.id   AF-A0AA40HBE0-F1
#
_cell.length_a   1.000
_cell.length_b   1.000
_cell.length_c   1.000
_cell.angle_alpha   90.00
_cell.angle_beta   90.00
_cell.angle_gamma   90.00
#
_symmetry.space_group_name_H-M   'P 1'
#
loop_
_entity.id
_entity.type
_entity.pdbx_description
1 polymer ?
#
loop_
_entity_poly.entity_id
_entity_poly.type
_entity_poly.pdbx_seq_one_letter_code
_entity_poly.pdbx_strand_id
1 'polypeptide(L)'
;MNGGRHPHSFAHNRCVIGPPFAKKPTNMAKISAVFQKPDESPAAFYERLCEAYRTYTPFNPEALENQTMVNAAFVGQAQPDIRRKLQKLEGFAGKNATELLEIANKVFINRDSVARREEEKRIQRRANIIAAAFRGSGSQTDQQGKQEYRPGGKEDRA
;
A
#
# COMPACT_ATOMS: atom_id res chain seq x y z
N MET A 1 -79.73 1.60 -51.39
CA MET A 1 -79.75 1.70 -49.92
C MET A 1 -78.31 1.82 -49.46
N ASN A 2 -78.01 2.93 -48.79
CA ASN A 2 -76.70 3.28 -48.25
C ASN A 2 -76.28 2.30 -47.14
N GLY A 3 -75.02 1.88 -47.14
CA GLY A 3 -74.41 1.10 -46.05
C GLY A 3 -72.94 1.48 -45.90
N GLY A 4 -72.69 2.57 -45.16
CA GLY A 4 -71.36 3.15 -44.97
C GLY A 4 -70.42 2.21 -44.22
N ARG A 5 -69.25 1.96 -44.81
CA ARG A 5 -68.10 1.36 -44.12
C ARG A 5 -67.53 2.37 -43.14
N HIS A 6 -67.77 2.13 -41.85
CA HIS A 6 -67.03 2.78 -40.77
C HIS A 6 -65.61 2.20 -40.70
N PRO A 7 -64.54 3.00 -40.81
CA PRO A 7 -63.22 2.54 -40.40
C PRO A 7 -63.12 2.65 -38.87
N HIS A 8 -63.22 1.52 -38.17
CA HIS A 8 -62.75 1.45 -36.79
C HIS A 8 -61.23 1.61 -36.79
N SER A 9 -60.81 2.82 -36.42
CA SER A 9 -59.41 3.19 -36.15
C SER A 9 -58.81 2.20 -35.15
N PHE A 10 -57.94 1.31 -35.62
CA PHE A 10 -56.96 0.66 -34.77
C PHE A 10 -55.90 1.73 -34.46
N ALA A 11 -56.17 2.53 -33.42
CA ALA A 11 -55.13 3.31 -32.77
C ALA A 11 -54.11 2.32 -32.20
N HIS A 12 -53.07 2.02 -32.98
CA HIS A 12 -51.83 1.50 -32.42
C HIS A 12 -51.32 2.57 -31.46
N ASN A 13 -51.45 2.33 -30.15
CA ASN A 13 -50.64 3.02 -29.16
C ASN A 13 -49.18 2.68 -29.48
N ARG A 14 -48.52 3.55 -30.25
CA ARG A 14 -47.06 3.52 -30.41
C ARG A 14 -46.50 3.83 -29.04
N CYS A 15 -46.07 2.79 -28.32
CA CYS A 15 -45.24 2.95 -27.14
C CYS A 15 -44.00 3.72 -27.59
N VAL A 16 -43.94 5.00 -27.22
CA VAL A 16 -42.73 5.82 -27.31
C VAL A 16 -41.80 5.34 -26.21
N ILE A 17 -41.23 4.15 -26.40
CA ILE A 17 -40.00 3.78 -25.70
C ILE A 17 -38.99 4.81 -26.20
N GLY A 18 -38.73 5.84 -25.40
CA GLY A 18 -37.67 6.79 -25.67
C GLY A 18 -36.37 6.02 -25.96
N PRO A 19 -35.42 6.61 -26.72
CA PRO A 19 -34.19 5.91 -27.05
C PRO A 19 -33.60 5.32 -25.75
N PRO A 20 -33.23 4.03 -25.72
CA PRO A 20 -32.60 3.45 -24.55
C PRO A 20 -31.46 4.38 -24.21
N PHE A 21 -31.49 4.98 -23.00
CA PHE A 21 -30.39 5.79 -22.50
C PHE A 21 -29.12 5.02 -22.84
N ALA A 22 -28.31 5.56 -23.76
CA ALA A 22 -27.18 4.83 -24.33
C ALA A 22 -26.25 4.50 -23.16
N LYS A 23 -26.36 3.27 -22.65
CA LYS A 23 -25.53 2.81 -21.54
C LYS A 23 -24.11 2.82 -22.08
N LYS A 24 -23.23 3.58 -21.44
CA LYS A 24 -21.80 3.56 -21.78
C LYS A 24 -21.37 2.07 -21.85
N PRO A 25 -20.75 1.63 -22.95
CA PRO A 25 -20.34 0.24 -23.05
C PRO A 25 -19.35 -0.08 -21.93
N THR A 26 -19.60 -1.17 -21.22
CA THR A 26 -18.70 -1.63 -20.15
C THR A 26 -17.32 -1.95 -20.73
N ASN A 27 -16.28 -1.31 -20.22
CA ASN A 27 -14.90 -1.56 -20.63
C ASN A 27 -14.08 -2.14 -19.46
N MET A 28 -14.14 -3.47 -19.32
CA MET A 28 -13.41 -4.20 -18.27
C MET A 28 -11.89 -4.18 -18.47
N ALA A 29 -11.41 -4.12 -19.72
CA ALA A 29 -9.98 -4.11 -20.02
C ALA A 29 -9.27 -2.89 -19.42
N LYS A 30 -9.93 -1.73 -19.43
CA LYS A 30 -9.41 -0.50 -18.80
C LYS A 30 -9.34 -0.62 -17.27
N ILE A 31 -10.30 -1.31 -16.66
CA ILE A 31 -10.37 -1.49 -15.20
C ILE A 31 -9.32 -2.50 -14.73
N SER A 32 -9.14 -3.59 -15.46
CA SER A 32 -8.12 -4.60 -15.16
C SER A 32 -6.68 -4.10 -15.33
N ALA A 33 -6.49 -2.99 -16.06
CA ALA A 33 -5.18 -2.36 -16.25
C ALA A 33 -4.76 -1.47 -15.06
N VAL A 34 -5.65 -1.22 -14.09
CA VAL A 34 -5.38 -0.34 -12.95
C VAL A 34 -4.65 -1.12 -11.85
N PHE A 35 -3.32 -1.16 -11.87
CA PHE A 35 -2.55 -1.75 -10.78
C PHE A 35 -2.15 -0.72 -9.72
N GLN A 36 -1.98 -1.18 -8.48
CA GLN A 36 -1.38 -0.37 -7.41
C GLN A 36 0.08 -0.08 -7.75
N LYS A 37 0.52 1.17 -7.61
CA LYS A 37 1.94 1.53 -7.80
C LYS A 37 2.78 1.21 -6.55
N PRO A 38 4.11 1.05 -6.65
CA PRO A 38 4.95 0.65 -5.51
C PRO A 38 4.97 1.64 -4.33
N ASP A 39 4.79 2.92 -4.63
CA ASP A 39 4.84 4.10 -3.77
C ASP A 39 3.44 4.66 -3.43
N GLU A 40 2.40 4.04 -3.98
CA GLU A 40 1.02 4.49 -3.83
C GLU A 40 0.35 3.83 -2.64
N SER A 41 -0.30 4.66 -1.82
CA SER A 41 -1.06 4.18 -0.68
C SER A 41 -2.25 3.31 -1.12
N PRO A 42 -2.60 2.26 -0.36
CA PRO A 42 -3.77 1.43 -0.64
C PRO A 42 -5.08 2.22 -0.82
N ALA A 43 -5.26 3.31 -0.06
CA ALA A 43 -6.42 4.19 -0.19
C ALA A 43 -6.45 4.92 -1.55
N ALA A 44 -5.34 5.54 -1.95
CA ALA A 44 -5.26 6.23 -3.25
C ALA A 44 -5.46 5.27 -4.43
N PHE A 45 -4.93 4.05 -4.31
CA PHE A 45 -5.17 3.00 -5.30
C PHE A 45 -6.66 2.62 -5.39
N TYR A 46 -7.33 2.42 -4.25
CA TYR A 46 -8.75 2.09 -4.22
C TYR A 46 -9.62 3.20 -4.83
N GLU A 47 -9.30 4.47 -4.56
CA GLU A 47 -9.99 5.61 -5.17
C GLU A 47 -9.87 5.61 -6.70
N ARG A 48 -8.66 5.42 -7.25
CA ARG A 48 -8.46 5.31 -8.71
C ARG A 48 -9.22 4.12 -9.30
N LEU A 49 -9.30 3.01 -8.57
CA LEU A 49 -10.05 1.84 -9.00
C LEU A 49 -11.55 2.16 -9.07
N CYS A 50 -12.11 2.78 -8.03
CA CYS A 50 -13.50 3.27 -8.03
C CYS A 50 -13.77 4.27 -9.16
N GLU A 51 -12.85 5.21 -9.41
CA GLU A 51 -12.97 6.15 -10.52
C GLU A 51 -12.99 5.46 -11.89
N ALA A 52 -12.15 4.43 -12.09
CA ALA A 52 -12.17 3.62 -13.30
C ALA A 52 -13.52 2.89 -13.46
N TYR A 53 -14.09 2.33 -12.39
CA TYR A 53 -15.42 1.74 -12.44
C TYR A 53 -16.51 2.76 -12.77
N ARG A 54 -16.50 3.97 -12.18
CA ARG A 54 -17.44 5.06 -12.50
C ARG A 54 -17.34 5.53 -13.95
N THR A 55 -16.13 5.49 -14.52
CA THR A 55 -15.85 5.97 -15.88
C THR A 55 -16.22 4.94 -16.94
N TYR A 56 -15.83 3.69 -16.72
CA TYR A 56 -15.86 2.63 -17.72
C TYR A 56 -16.98 1.60 -17.51
N THR A 57 -17.81 1.74 -16.48
CA THR A 57 -19.00 0.90 -16.27
C THR A 57 -20.23 1.75 -16.01
N PRO A 58 -21.43 1.23 -16.35
CA PRO A 58 -22.69 1.92 -16.07
C PRO A 58 -23.18 1.75 -14.63
N PHE A 59 -22.53 0.93 -13.79
CA PHE A 59 -22.98 0.63 -12.43
C PHE A 59 -22.19 1.45 -11.40
N ASN A 60 -22.81 1.71 -10.24
CA ASN A 60 -22.14 2.43 -9.15
C ASN A 60 -21.21 1.47 -8.36
N PRO A 61 -19.88 1.68 -8.34
CA PRO A 61 -18.95 0.85 -7.58
C PRO A 61 -19.15 0.92 -6.06
N GLU A 62 -19.80 1.97 -5.55
CA GLU A 62 -20.05 2.13 -4.11
C GLU A 62 -21.31 1.39 -3.63
N ALA A 63 -22.19 0.99 -4.56
CA ALA A 63 -23.35 0.20 -4.23
C ALA A 63 -22.92 -1.15 -3.66
N LEU A 64 -23.57 -1.58 -2.57
CA LEU A 64 -23.22 -2.80 -1.84
C LEU A 64 -23.17 -4.04 -2.76
N GLU A 65 -24.09 -4.10 -3.73
CA GLU A 65 -24.18 -5.17 -4.73
C GLU A 65 -22.91 -5.29 -5.61
N ASN A 66 -22.22 -4.16 -5.84
CA ASN A 66 -21.03 -4.09 -6.69
C ASN A 66 -19.72 -4.13 -5.90
N GLN A 67 -19.76 -3.93 -4.58
CA GLN A 67 -18.56 -3.90 -3.74
C GLN A 67 -17.77 -5.20 -3.82
N THR A 68 -18.43 -6.36 -3.92
CA THR A 68 -17.74 -7.65 -4.06
C THR A 68 -16.78 -7.67 -5.25
N MET A 69 -17.19 -7.10 -6.39
CA MET A 69 -16.37 -7.02 -7.60
C MET A 69 -15.22 -6.02 -7.44
N VAL A 70 -15.48 -4.85 -6.87
CA VAL A 70 -14.46 -3.82 -6.62
C VAL A 70 -13.41 -4.34 -5.63
N ASN A 71 -13.85 -5.00 -4.57
CA ASN A 71 -12.99 -5.62 -3.56
C ASN A 71 -12.13 -6.73 -4.20
N ALA A 72 -12.69 -7.53 -5.11
CA ALA A 72 -11.95 -8.61 -5.76
C ALA A 72 -10.85 -8.06 -6.67
N ALA A 73 -11.18 -7.00 -7.42
CA ALA A 73 -10.22 -6.26 -8.22
C ALA A 73 -9.13 -5.62 -7.36
N PHE A 74 -9.49 -5.01 -6.22
CA PHE A 74 -8.53 -4.43 -5.27
C PHE A 74 -7.51 -5.48 -4.79
N VAL A 75 -7.96 -6.67 -4.39
CA VAL A 75 -7.05 -7.75 -3.97
C VAL A 75 -6.19 -8.27 -5.13
N GLY A 76 -6.77 -8.46 -6.32
CA GLY A 76 -6.06 -9.00 -7.48
C GLY A 76 -5.00 -8.03 -8.04
N GLN A 77 -5.29 -6.74 -8.01
CA GLN A 77 -4.50 -5.68 -8.64
C GLN A 77 -3.60 -4.91 -7.64
N ALA A 78 -3.67 -5.23 -6.34
CA ALA A 78 -2.75 -4.72 -5.33
C ALA A 78 -1.31 -5.24 -5.51
N GLN A 79 -0.36 -4.56 -4.85
CA GLN A 79 1.04 -4.98 -4.82
C GLN A 79 1.23 -6.40 -4.24
N PRO A 80 2.26 -7.15 -4.66
CA PRO A 80 2.38 -8.58 -4.33
C PRO A 80 2.47 -8.91 -2.83
N ASP A 81 3.05 -8.04 -2.02
CA ASP A 81 3.13 -8.16 -0.56
C ASP A 81 1.75 -7.97 0.10
N ILE A 82 1.01 -6.93 -0.31
CA ILE A 82 -0.35 -6.65 0.15
C ILE A 82 -1.29 -7.78 -0.29
N ARG A 83 -1.27 -8.16 -1.56
CA ARG A 83 -2.07 -9.26 -2.11
C ARG A 83 -1.86 -10.56 -1.35
N ARG A 84 -0.60 -10.93 -1.08
CA ARG A 84 -0.27 -12.13 -0.29
C ARG A 84 -0.81 -12.05 1.13
N LYS A 85 -0.85 -10.86 1.75
CA LYS A 85 -1.45 -10.70 3.08
C LYS A 85 -2.97 -10.84 3.03
N LEU A 86 -3.63 -10.21 2.06
CA LEU A 86 -5.08 -10.24 1.91
C LEU A 86 -5.60 -11.64 1.56
N GLN A 87 -4.88 -12.40 0.73
CA GLN A 87 -5.26 -13.78 0.37
C GLN A 87 -5.11 -14.80 1.52
N LYS A 88 -4.19 -14.56 2.46
CA LYS A 88 -3.96 -15.44 3.62
C LYS A 88 -5.02 -15.30 4.71
N LEU A 89 -5.78 -14.22 4.71
CA LEU A 89 -6.90 -14.04 5.62
C LEU A 89 -8.05 -14.86 5.03
N GLU A 90 -8.26 -16.06 5.57
CA GLU A 90 -9.33 -16.99 5.19
C GLU A 90 -10.64 -16.24 4.89
N GLY A 91 -11.04 -16.20 3.62
CA GLY A 91 -12.28 -15.57 3.17
C GLY A 91 -12.20 -14.06 2.91
N PHE A 92 -11.59 -13.67 1.78
CA PHE A 92 -11.92 -12.41 1.12
C PHE A 92 -13.45 -12.19 1.00
N ALA A 93 -14.19 -13.29 0.84
CA ALA A 93 -15.64 -13.31 0.61
C ALA A 93 -16.51 -12.72 1.73
N GLY A 94 -15.95 -12.39 2.90
CA GLY A 94 -16.70 -11.80 4.03
C GLY A 94 -16.19 -10.44 4.51
N LYS A 95 -15.11 -9.91 3.91
CA LYS A 95 -14.50 -8.64 4.34
C LYS A 95 -15.11 -7.45 3.60
N ASN A 96 -15.40 -6.39 4.32
CA ASN A 96 -15.82 -5.13 3.71
C ASN A 96 -14.60 -4.36 3.15
N ALA A 97 -14.86 -3.34 2.31
CA ALA A 97 -13.80 -2.55 1.68
C ALA A 97 -12.88 -1.87 2.71
N THR A 98 -13.45 -1.36 3.81
CA THR A 98 -12.71 -0.67 4.88
C THR A 98 -11.73 -1.60 5.57
N GLU A 99 -12.14 -2.83 5.92
CA GLU A 99 -11.26 -3.82 6.55
C GLU A 99 -10.09 -4.19 5.63
N LEU A 100 -10.36 -4.37 4.33
CA LEU A 100 -9.31 -4.64 3.34
C LEU A 100 -8.32 -3.48 3.26
N LEU A 101 -8.81 -2.24 3.27
CA LEU A 101 -7.99 -1.03 3.25
C LEU A 101 -7.14 -0.88 4.51
N GLU A 102 -7.70 -1.12 5.71
CA GLU A 102 -6.95 -1.06 6.96
C GLU A 102 -5.79 -2.05 6.99
N ILE A 103 -6.04 -3.29 6.55
CA ILE A 103 -5.01 -4.33 6.49
C ILE A 103 -3.94 -3.97 5.46
N ALA A 104 -4.35 -3.52 4.28
CA ALA A 104 -3.42 -3.10 3.24
C ALA A 104 -2.55 -1.92 3.71
N ASN A 105 -3.14 -0.93 4.39
CA ASN A 105 -2.43 0.21 4.95
C ASN A 105 -1.40 -0.21 6.00
N LYS A 106 -1.75 -1.16 6.88
CA LYS A 106 -0.80 -1.73 7.85
C LYS A 106 0.40 -2.37 7.16
N VAL A 107 0.19 -3.11 6.07
CA VAL A 107 1.29 -3.73 5.31
C VAL A 107 2.15 -2.67 4.64
N PHE A 108 1.54 -1.67 4.01
CA PHE A 108 2.22 -0.57 3.35
C PHE A 108 3.13 0.21 4.33
N ILE A 109 2.59 0.62 5.48
CA ILE A 109 3.36 1.35 6.51
C ILE A 109 4.49 0.48 7.07
N ASN A 110 4.22 -0.82 7.31
CA ASN A 110 5.22 -1.72 7.84
C ASN A 110 6.40 -1.90 6.88
N ARG A 111 6.16 -1.94 5.56
CA ARG A 111 7.21 -1.99 4.54
C ARG A 111 8.18 -0.81 4.68
N ASP A 112 7.66 0.41 4.81
CA ASP A 112 8.47 1.61 4.98
C ASP A 112 9.24 1.61 6.31
N SER A 113 8.61 1.10 7.38
CA SER A 113 9.25 1.01 8.70
C SER A 113 10.43 0.03 8.72
N VAL A 114 10.33 -1.10 8.01
CA VAL A 114 11.39 -2.10 7.91
C VAL A 114 12.55 -1.54 7.09
N ALA A 115 12.26 -0.93 5.94
CA ALA A 115 13.26 -0.31 5.08
C ALA A 115 14.05 0.78 5.83
N ARG A 116 13.36 1.65 6.59
CA ARG A 116 14.01 2.70 7.39
C ARG A 116 14.93 2.12 8.48
N ARG A 117 14.46 1.11 9.23
CA ARG A 117 15.28 0.45 10.26
C ARG A 117 16.52 -0.24 9.68
N GLU A 118 16.39 -0.86 8.51
CA GLU A 118 17.53 -1.52 7.86
C GLU A 118 18.59 -0.50 7.40
N GLU A 119 18.15 0.64 6.86
CA GLU A 119 19.05 1.72 6.48
C GLU A 119 19.74 2.34 7.70
N GLU A 120 19.00 2.61 8.78
CA GLU A 120 19.58 3.07 10.05
C GLU A 120 20.63 2.09 10.59
N LYS A 121 20.36 0.78 10.54
CA LYS A 121 21.34 -0.24 10.91
C LYS A 121 22.57 -0.24 9.99
N ARG A 122 22.40 -0.01 8.69
CA ARG A 122 23.52 0.13 7.74
C ARG A 122 24.36 1.36 8.06
N ILE A 123 23.71 2.50 8.29
CA ILE A 123 24.37 3.76 8.67
C ILE A 123 25.11 3.58 10.00
N GLN A 124 24.48 2.98 11.01
CA GLN A 124 25.11 2.71 12.30
C GLN A 124 26.33 1.79 12.17
N ARG A 125 26.25 0.72 11.37
CA ARG A 125 27.40 -0.15 11.11
C ARG A 125 28.55 0.62 10.45
N ARG A 126 28.25 1.46 9.45
CA ARG A 126 29.26 2.32 8.80
C ARG A 126 29.89 3.29 9.79
N ALA A 127 29.08 3.96 10.61
CA ALA A 127 29.56 4.89 11.64
C ALA A 127 30.45 4.19 12.67
N ASN A 128 30.09 2.98 13.10
CA ASN A 128 30.89 2.19 14.04
C ASN A 128 32.26 1.81 13.48
N ILE A 129 32.35 1.44 12.20
CA ILE A 129 33.62 1.13 11.52
C ILE A 129 34.50 2.39 11.45
N ILE A 130 33.93 3.52 11.06
CA ILE A 130 34.65 4.80 10.99
C ILE A 130 35.16 5.21 12.38
N ALA A 131 34.31 5.12 13.41
CA ALA A 131 34.70 5.44 14.79
C ALA A 131 35.79 4.49 15.33
N ALA A 132 35.76 3.22 14.95
CA ALA A 132 36.80 2.26 15.32
C ALA A 132 38.16 2.60 14.67
N ALA A 133 38.15 3.03 13.40
CA ALA A 133 39.36 3.44 12.70
C ALA A 133 40.05 4.64 13.37
N PHE A 134 39.29 5.65 13.81
CA PHE A 134 39.83 6.81 14.56
C PHE A 134 40.34 6.44 15.96
N ARG A 135 39.76 5.43 16.61
CA ARG A 135 40.26 4.91 17.91
C ARG A 135 41.55 4.11 17.75
N GLY A 136 41.74 3.42 16.62
CA GLY A 136 42.97 2.65 16.32
C GLY A 136 44.18 3.50 16.00
N SER A 137 44.01 4.80 15.68
CA SER A 137 45.11 5.74 15.38
C SER A 137 45.64 6.50 16.60
N GLY A 138 45.19 6.18 17.82
CA GLY A 138 45.71 6.75 19.06
C GLY A 138 46.52 5.72 19.85
N SER A 139 47.82 5.59 19.56
CA SER A 139 48.76 4.89 20.46
C SER A 139 50.07 5.67 20.52
N GLN A 140 50.58 5.82 21.75
CA GLN A 140 51.90 6.32 22.15
C GLN A 140 52.03 7.81 22.48
N THR A 141 51.65 8.18 23.70
CA THR A 141 52.56 8.95 24.58
C THR A 141 52.88 8.07 25.78
N ASP A 142 53.89 7.22 25.61
CA ASP A 142 54.59 6.58 26.71
C ASP A 142 55.75 7.51 27.09
N GLN A 143 55.70 8.11 28.28
CA GLN A 143 56.87 8.66 28.94
C GLN A 143 56.96 8.04 30.33
N GLN A 144 57.61 6.89 30.35
CA GLN A 144 58.09 6.22 31.53
C GLN A 144 59.32 6.97 32.07
N GLY A 145 59.18 7.60 33.23
CA GLY A 145 60.27 8.16 34.02
C GLY A 145 60.18 7.66 35.46
N LYS A 146 60.69 6.45 35.73
CA LYS A 146 60.88 5.94 37.09
C LYS A 146 62.18 6.50 37.66
N GLN A 147 62.13 7.13 38.83
CA GLN A 147 63.21 7.03 39.82
C GLN A 147 62.61 7.06 41.24
N GLU A 148 62.45 5.86 41.81
CA GLU A 148 62.16 5.63 43.22
C GLU A 148 63.50 5.69 43.97
N TYR A 149 63.67 6.71 44.82
CA TYR A 149 64.82 6.81 45.73
C TYR A 149 64.41 6.27 47.11
N ARG A 150 64.97 5.12 47.50
CA ARG A 150 65.01 4.65 48.90
C ARG A 150 66.33 5.09 49.52
N PRO A 151 66.33 5.87 50.61
CA PRO A 151 67.50 5.92 51.48
C PRO A 151 67.49 4.71 52.41
N GLY A 152 68.52 3.86 52.28
CA GLY A 152 68.81 2.79 53.22
C GLY A 152 69.28 3.35 54.56
N GLY A 153 68.84 2.70 55.64
CA GLY A 153 69.24 3.03 57.01
C GLY A 153 70.70 2.68 57.30
N LYS A 154 71.26 3.39 58.28
CA LYS A 154 72.33 2.90 59.13
C LYS A 154 72.02 3.30 60.57
N GLU A 155 71.84 2.29 61.41
CA GLU A 155 72.13 2.37 62.84
C GLU A 155 73.61 2.70 63.00
N ASP A 156 73.95 3.62 63.90
CA ASP A 156 75.21 3.56 64.64
C ASP A 156 75.03 4.20 66.03
N ARG A 157 75.49 3.41 66.99
CA ARG A 157 75.47 3.55 68.44
C ARG A 157 76.44 4.63 68.94
N ALA A 158 76.01 5.43 69.93
CA ALA A 158 76.82 5.85 71.08
C ALA A 158 75.88 6.23 72.23
#